data_AF-A0A852WV98-F1
#
_entry.id   AF-A0A852WV98-F1
#
_cell.length_a   1.000
_cell.length_b   1.000
_cell.length_c   1.000
_cell.angle_alpha   90.00
_cell.angle_beta   90.00
_cell.angle_gamma   90.00
#
_symmetry.space_group_name_H-M   'P 1'
#
loop_
_entity.id
_entity.type
_entity.pdbx_description
1 polymer ?
#
loop_
_entity_poly.entity_id
_entity_poly.type
_entity_poly.pdbx_seq_one_letter_code
_entity_poly.pdbx_strand_id
1 'polypeptide(L)'
;MTDADALPELGRWQRTMVSDGTLAVECLERGDGPGVILLPEIPGIVPSTIALGDLLVDHGFTVVMPSLFGVPGRRPGVVGQVAAVARLCIMAEFRAFSLDLRGQVTDFLRLVAGDLAERTPGRGVGIIGMCFTGGFAIATAVTTDEIRAAVVSQPAAPFPVSRSRARSVGVPGEALERYAASRPDSAPCVLGLRFTQDARSGDARMVALERHLGRAATLVRLPSGADSSDGTPKGAHSVLTGAVREDPPNRAFKERGRMIEFLRARLAPAEASDAPA
;
A
#
# COMPACT_ATOMS: atom_id res chain seq x y z
N MET A 1 -19.40 18.45 -14.85
CA MET A 1 -19.87 17.06 -14.69
C MET A 1 -20.19 16.55 -16.08
N THR A 2 -19.35 15.68 -16.63
CA THR A 2 -19.56 14.94 -17.89
C THR A 2 -18.81 13.61 -17.74
N ASP A 3 -19.46 12.50 -18.07
CA ASP A 3 -18.93 11.12 -18.08
C ASP A 3 -17.73 10.90 -19.03
N ALA A 4 -17.37 11.91 -19.84
CA ALA A 4 -16.35 11.83 -20.88
C ALA A 4 -14.89 11.73 -20.39
N ASP A 5 -14.63 11.88 -19.09
CA ASP A 5 -13.27 11.78 -18.50
C ASP A 5 -13.01 10.44 -17.79
N ALA A 6 -14.01 9.55 -17.70
CA ALA A 6 -13.82 8.24 -17.07
C ALA A 6 -13.01 7.34 -18.00
N LEU A 7 -11.84 6.87 -17.53
CA LEU A 7 -11.03 5.94 -18.31
C LEU A 7 -11.86 4.68 -18.62
N PRO A 8 -11.91 4.21 -19.90
CA PRO A 8 -12.60 2.97 -20.28
C PRO A 8 -12.15 1.78 -19.44
N GLU A 9 -10.89 1.82 -18.98
CA GLU A 9 -10.27 0.84 -18.10
C GLU A 9 -10.98 0.63 -16.76
N LEU A 10 -11.78 1.59 -16.30
CA LEU A 10 -12.59 1.41 -15.09
C LEU A 10 -13.91 0.66 -15.31
N GLY A 11 -14.37 0.52 -16.56
CA GLY A 11 -15.63 -0.16 -16.86
C GLY A 11 -15.63 -1.64 -16.48
N ARG A 12 -14.44 -2.25 -16.31
CA ARG A 12 -14.25 -3.65 -15.88
C ARG A 12 -14.17 -3.84 -14.36
N TRP A 13 -14.23 -2.76 -13.57
CA TRP A 13 -14.16 -2.81 -12.11
C TRP A 13 -15.56 -2.61 -11.53
N GLN A 14 -15.99 -3.53 -10.67
CA GLN A 14 -17.24 -3.38 -9.94
C GLN A 14 -17.12 -2.23 -8.95
N ARG A 15 -18.12 -1.35 -8.90
CA ARG A 15 -18.19 -0.21 -7.98
C ARG A 15 -19.15 -0.52 -6.85
N THR A 16 -18.66 -0.47 -5.62
CA THR A 16 -19.48 -0.66 -4.42
C THR A 16 -19.20 0.45 -3.44
N MET A 17 -20.25 1.04 -2.85
CA MET A 17 -20.08 1.94 -1.72
C MET A 17 -19.95 1.12 -0.44
N VAL A 18 -18.83 1.23 0.25
CA VAL A 18 -18.59 0.56 1.54
C VAL A 18 -18.64 1.59 2.65
N SER A 19 -19.30 1.28 3.76
CA SER A 19 -19.39 2.17 4.91
C SER A 19 -19.25 1.42 6.23
N ASP A 20 -18.54 2.03 7.18
CA ASP A 20 -18.45 1.60 8.57
C ASP A 20 -19.36 2.44 9.49
N GLY A 21 -20.28 3.21 8.91
CA GLY A 21 -21.15 4.18 9.60
C GLY A 21 -20.48 5.54 9.86
N THR A 22 -19.15 5.64 9.75
CA THR A 22 -18.39 6.88 9.93
C THR A 22 -17.89 7.43 8.60
N LEU A 23 -17.24 6.57 7.81
CA LEU A 23 -16.85 6.82 6.43
C LEU A 23 -17.73 6.03 5.48
N ALA A 24 -17.96 6.61 4.29
CA ALA A 24 -18.53 5.92 3.16
C ALA A 24 -17.60 6.17 1.96
N VAL A 25 -17.01 5.09 1.43
CA VAL A 25 -15.97 5.15 0.39
C VAL A 25 -16.37 4.24 -0.75
N GLU A 26 -16.29 4.76 -1.97
CA GLU A 26 -16.42 3.94 -3.17
C GLU A 26 -15.19 3.03 -3.30
N CYS A 27 -15.43 1.73 -3.40
CA CYS A 27 -14.43 0.71 -3.63
C CYS A 27 -14.59 0.14 -5.05
N LEU A 28 -13.47 0.05 -5.76
CA LEU A 28 -13.40 -0.64 -7.05
C LEU A 28 -12.88 -2.06 -6.84
N GLU A 29 -13.57 -3.05 -7.37
CA GLU A 29 -13.25 -4.45 -7.15
C GLU A 29 -13.19 -5.29 -8.43
N ARG A 30 -12.25 -6.24 -8.48
CA ARG A 30 -12.17 -7.28 -9.51
C ARG A 30 -11.31 -8.47 -9.06
N GLY A 31 -11.57 -9.66 -9.61
CA GLY A 31 -10.76 -10.87 -9.42
C GLY A 31 -11.51 -11.95 -8.63
N ASP A 32 -10.88 -13.13 -8.50
CA ASP A 32 -11.50 -14.34 -7.94
C ASP A 32 -10.56 -15.20 -7.06
N GLY A 33 -9.39 -14.68 -6.71
CA GLY A 33 -8.43 -15.37 -5.82
C GLY A 33 -8.21 -14.66 -4.48
N PRO A 34 -7.05 -14.84 -3.81
CA PRO A 34 -6.82 -14.25 -2.50
C PRO A 34 -6.96 -12.73 -2.48
N GLY A 35 -7.56 -12.21 -1.42
CA GLY A 35 -7.89 -10.79 -1.29
C GLY A 35 -6.66 -9.89 -1.09
N VAL A 36 -6.61 -8.80 -1.84
CA VAL A 36 -5.60 -7.74 -1.72
C VAL A 36 -6.27 -6.36 -1.74
N ILE A 37 -6.05 -5.57 -0.70
CA ILE A 37 -6.43 -4.15 -0.66
C ILE A 37 -5.30 -3.32 -1.29
N LEU A 38 -5.57 -2.63 -2.39
CA LEU A 38 -4.62 -1.75 -3.06
C LEU A 38 -4.98 -0.28 -2.79
N LEU A 39 -4.20 0.37 -1.92
CA LEU A 39 -4.41 1.77 -1.58
C LEU A 39 -3.77 2.69 -2.64
N PRO A 40 -4.52 3.62 -3.25
CA PRO A 40 -3.96 4.54 -4.23
C PRO A 40 -2.96 5.51 -3.60
N GLU A 41 -2.02 6.00 -4.42
CA GLU A 41 -1.21 7.18 -4.08
C GLU A 41 -1.99 8.48 -4.41
N ILE A 42 -1.50 9.63 -3.94
CA ILE A 42 -2.02 10.93 -4.40
C ILE A 42 -1.65 11.05 -5.88
N PRO A 43 -2.61 11.27 -6.80
CA PRO A 43 -3.90 11.94 -6.57
C PRO A 43 -5.15 11.05 -6.52
N GLY A 44 -5.02 9.72 -6.49
CA GLY A 44 -6.13 8.77 -6.43
C GLY A 44 -5.93 7.59 -7.38
N ILE A 45 -7.03 6.96 -7.78
CA ILE A 45 -7.03 5.83 -8.71
C ILE A 45 -6.80 6.34 -10.14
N VAL A 46 -5.53 6.55 -10.49
CA VAL A 46 -5.05 7.00 -11.80
C VAL A 46 -4.64 5.80 -12.69
N PRO A 47 -4.35 5.97 -14.00
CA PRO A 47 -4.01 4.84 -14.88
C PRO A 47 -2.94 3.89 -14.33
N SER A 48 -1.89 4.43 -13.70
CA SER A 48 -0.81 3.60 -13.16
C SER A 48 -1.23 2.77 -11.93
N THR A 49 -2.21 3.24 -11.16
CA THR A 49 -2.82 2.46 -10.06
C THR A 49 -3.73 1.38 -10.62
N ILE A 50 -4.53 1.72 -11.65
CA ILE A 50 -5.40 0.76 -12.34
C ILE A 50 -4.55 -0.37 -12.94
N ALA A 51 -3.46 -0.04 -13.63
CA ALA A 51 -2.55 -1.01 -14.22
C ALA A 51 -1.89 -1.93 -13.19
N LEU A 52 -1.57 -1.42 -11.98
CA LEU A 52 -1.10 -2.28 -10.88
C LEU A 52 -2.22 -3.19 -10.36
N GLY A 53 -3.45 -2.68 -10.25
CA GLY A 53 -4.62 -3.49 -9.92
C GLY A 53 -4.87 -4.59 -10.96
N ASP A 54 -4.77 -4.27 -12.25
CA ASP A 54 -4.90 -5.25 -13.33
C ASP A 54 -3.83 -6.32 -13.23
N LEU A 55 -2.56 -5.92 -13.05
CA LEU A 55 -1.46 -6.85 -12.89
C LEU A 55 -1.69 -7.84 -11.74
N LEU A 56 -2.21 -7.35 -10.60
CA LEU A 56 -2.54 -8.22 -9.47
C LEU A 56 -3.68 -9.19 -9.83
N VAL A 57 -4.74 -8.72 -10.50
CA VAL A 57 -5.83 -9.59 -10.96
C VAL A 57 -5.32 -10.64 -11.96
N ASP A 58 -4.47 -10.25 -12.90
CA ASP A 58 -3.86 -11.14 -13.89
C ASP A 58 -2.95 -12.21 -13.22
N HIS A 59 -2.46 -11.92 -12.02
CA HIS A 59 -1.73 -12.87 -11.17
C HIS A 59 -2.62 -13.66 -10.19
N GLY A 60 -3.95 -13.57 -10.34
CA GLY A 60 -4.93 -14.39 -9.63
C GLY A 60 -5.32 -13.86 -8.24
N PHE A 61 -5.27 -12.54 -8.02
CA PHE A 61 -5.77 -11.94 -6.77
C PHE A 61 -7.16 -11.33 -6.97
N THR A 62 -7.97 -11.32 -5.90
CA THR A 62 -9.12 -10.43 -5.79
C THR A 62 -8.62 -9.10 -5.26
N VAL A 63 -8.80 -8.02 -6.01
CA VAL A 63 -8.26 -6.70 -5.68
C VAL A 63 -9.40 -5.74 -5.34
N VAL A 64 -9.29 -5.07 -4.20
CA VAL A 64 -10.15 -3.94 -3.81
C VAL A 64 -9.32 -2.66 -3.77
N MET A 65 -9.73 -1.63 -4.50
CA MET A 65 -9.14 -0.29 -4.48
C MET A 65 -10.12 0.73 -3.87
N PRO A 66 -9.95 1.11 -2.60
CA PRO A 66 -10.74 2.18 -1.99
C PRO A 66 -10.36 3.54 -2.58
N SER A 67 -11.36 4.31 -3.03
CA SER A 67 -11.18 5.65 -3.57
C SER A 67 -11.00 6.71 -2.47
N LEU A 68 -9.90 6.62 -1.73
CA LEU A 68 -9.60 7.54 -0.62
C LEU A 68 -9.24 8.97 -1.06
N PHE A 69 -8.84 9.17 -2.32
CA PHE A 69 -8.43 10.47 -2.85
C PHE A 69 -8.96 10.72 -4.25
N GLY A 70 -9.18 11.99 -4.56
CA GLY A 70 -9.50 12.44 -5.91
C GLY A 70 -10.84 11.89 -6.40
N VAL A 71 -10.95 11.74 -7.73
CA VAL A 71 -12.08 11.08 -8.41
C VAL A 71 -11.50 9.89 -9.19
N PRO A 72 -12.02 8.66 -9.02
CA PRO A 72 -11.51 7.49 -9.71
C PRO A 72 -11.42 7.66 -11.23
N GLY A 73 -10.31 7.20 -11.81
CA GLY A 73 -10.11 7.12 -13.25
C GLY A 73 -9.83 8.45 -13.93
N ARG A 74 -9.63 9.54 -13.18
CA ARG A 74 -9.33 10.84 -13.78
C ARG A 74 -7.82 11.02 -13.94
N ARG A 75 -7.34 11.38 -15.13
CA ARG A 75 -5.95 11.83 -15.31
C ARG A 75 -5.72 13.13 -14.53
N PRO A 76 -4.66 13.23 -13.72
CA PRO A 76 -4.45 14.43 -12.92
C PRO A 76 -3.94 15.60 -13.76
N GLY A 77 -4.74 16.66 -13.89
CA GLY A 77 -4.25 18.00 -14.25
C GLY A 77 -3.64 18.72 -13.03
N VAL A 78 -2.86 19.78 -13.26
CA VAL A 78 -2.20 20.57 -12.19
C VAL A 78 -3.21 21.05 -11.13
N VAL A 79 -4.38 21.51 -11.57
CA VAL A 79 -5.48 21.96 -10.68
C VAL A 79 -6.05 20.81 -9.84
N GLY A 80 -6.16 19.61 -10.41
CA GLY A 80 -6.66 18.42 -9.71
C GLY A 80 -5.70 17.92 -8.62
N GLN A 81 -4.38 18.02 -8.85
CA GLN A 81 -3.38 17.68 -7.84
C GLN A 81 -3.43 18.65 -6.65
N VAL A 82 -3.54 19.96 -6.91
CA VAL A 82 -3.64 20.97 -5.85
C VAL A 82 -4.93 20.78 -5.04
N ALA A 83 -6.06 20.50 -5.69
CA ALA A 83 -7.33 20.25 -5.00
C ALA A 83 -7.31 18.96 -4.15
N ALA A 84 -6.68 17.89 -4.63
CA ALA A 84 -6.51 16.64 -3.89
C ALA A 84 -5.62 16.84 -2.65
N VAL A 85 -4.48 17.52 -2.81
CA VAL A 85 -3.58 17.87 -1.70
C VAL A 85 -4.25 18.84 -0.71
N ALA A 86 -5.02 19.82 -1.19
CA ALA A 86 -5.75 20.75 -0.34
C ALA A 86 -6.86 20.04 0.46
N ARG A 87 -7.61 19.11 -0.14
CA ARG A 87 -8.57 18.25 0.59
C ARG A 87 -7.87 17.42 1.66
N LEU A 88 -6.70 16.86 1.37
CA LEU A 88 -5.85 16.18 2.37
C LEU A 88 -5.46 17.12 3.54
N CYS A 89 -5.12 18.38 3.27
CA CYS A 89 -4.75 19.35 4.31
C CYS A 89 -5.93 19.87 5.14
N ILE A 90 -7.16 19.73 4.63
CA ILE A 90 -8.41 20.18 5.27
C ILE A 90 -9.03 19.07 6.11
N MET A 91 -8.89 17.81 5.72
CA MET A 91 -9.34 16.69 6.55
C MET A 91 -8.49 16.65 7.84
N ALA A 92 -9.10 17.06 8.96
CA ALA A 92 -8.46 17.25 10.26
C ALA A 92 -7.69 16.01 10.76
N GLU A 93 -8.09 14.82 10.34
CA GLU A 93 -7.46 13.54 10.66
C GLU A 93 -6.08 13.36 10.03
N PHE A 94 -5.84 13.95 8.85
CA PHE A 94 -4.52 13.93 8.21
C PHE A 94 -3.57 14.99 8.81
N ARG A 95 -4.12 16.02 9.47
CA ARG A 95 -3.33 16.91 10.35
C ARG A 95 -2.97 16.22 11.66
N ALA A 96 -3.86 15.40 12.19
CA ALA A 96 -3.66 14.55 13.36
C ALA A 96 -2.79 13.30 13.08
N PHE A 97 -2.16 13.20 11.91
CA PHE A 97 -1.22 12.14 11.55
C PHE A 97 0.10 12.26 12.34
N SER A 98 -0.03 11.89 13.61
CA SER A 98 0.99 11.53 14.57
C SER A 98 0.27 10.68 15.61
N LEU A 99 0.46 9.35 15.53
CA LEU A 99 0.25 8.38 16.62
C LEU A 99 -1.10 7.64 16.70
N ASP A 100 -2.12 7.95 15.90
CA ASP A 100 -3.40 7.25 16.04
C ASP A 100 -3.50 6.00 15.15
N LEU A 101 -3.45 4.83 15.81
CA LEU A 101 -3.66 3.52 15.21
C LEU A 101 -5.14 3.26 14.84
N ARG A 102 -6.08 4.06 15.37
CA ARG A 102 -7.53 3.90 15.22
C ARG A 102 -8.18 5.18 14.69
N GLY A 103 -7.59 5.75 13.64
CA GLY A 103 -8.24 6.79 12.84
C GLY A 103 -9.32 6.20 11.92
N GLN A 104 -10.29 7.00 11.49
CA GLN A 104 -11.42 6.55 10.67
C GLN A 104 -10.98 5.77 9.43
N VAL A 105 -9.92 6.22 8.75
CA VAL A 105 -9.40 5.50 7.57
C VAL A 105 -8.87 4.11 7.96
N THR A 106 -8.15 3.99 9.08
CA THR A 106 -7.62 2.68 9.51
C THR A 106 -8.76 1.75 9.92
N ASP A 107 -9.75 2.24 10.65
CA ASP A 107 -10.91 1.43 11.05
C ASP A 107 -11.77 1.01 9.84
N PHE A 108 -11.99 1.90 8.88
CA PHE A 108 -12.60 1.57 7.59
C PHE A 108 -11.81 0.47 6.86
N LEU A 109 -10.48 0.56 6.80
CA LEU A 109 -9.64 -0.44 6.14
C LEU A 109 -9.65 -1.79 6.87
N ARG A 110 -9.83 -1.81 8.19
CA ARG A 110 -10.02 -3.05 8.96
C ARG A 110 -11.35 -3.71 8.63
N LEU A 111 -12.42 -2.92 8.47
CA LEU A 111 -13.72 -3.43 8.01
C LEU A 111 -13.57 -4.06 6.60
N VAL A 112 -12.90 -3.36 5.68
CA VAL A 112 -12.65 -3.89 4.33
C VAL A 112 -11.80 -5.17 4.38
N ALA A 113 -10.79 -5.22 5.26
CA ALA A 113 -9.95 -6.40 5.44
C ALA A 113 -10.74 -7.61 5.97
N GLY A 114 -11.64 -7.38 6.93
CA GLY A 114 -12.55 -8.40 7.47
C GLY A 114 -13.49 -8.96 6.40
N ASP A 115 -14.25 -8.09 5.73
CA ASP A 115 -15.16 -8.48 4.64
C ASP A 115 -14.43 -9.28 3.55
N LEU A 116 -13.27 -8.79 3.12
CA LEU A 116 -12.50 -9.43 2.06
C LEU A 116 -11.91 -10.77 2.52
N ALA A 117 -11.46 -10.89 3.77
CA ALA A 117 -10.95 -12.14 4.33
C ALA A 117 -12.04 -13.21 4.48
N GLU A 118 -13.28 -12.82 4.78
CA GLU A 118 -14.41 -13.75 4.92
C GLU A 118 -14.83 -14.37 3.58
N ARG A 119 -14.73 -13.61 2.48
CA ARG A 119 -15.28 -14.00 1.18
C ARG A 119 -14.26 -14.38 0.11
N THR A 120 -12.96 -14.22 0.37
CA THR A 120 -11.90 -14.62 -0.57
C THR A 120 -11.11 -15.83 -0.05
N PRO A 121 -10.59 -16.70 -0.95
CA PRO A 121 -9.80 -17.84 -0.53
C PRO A 121 -8.45 -17.41 0.06
N GLY A 122 -7.91 -18.17 1.00
CA GLY A 122 -6.59 -17.92 1.60
C GLY A 122 -6.65 -17.80 3.12
N ARG A 123 -5.52 -17.49 3.74
CA ARG A 123 -5.39 -17.39 5.21
C ARG A 123 -5.54 -15.96 5.76
N GLY A 124 -6.12 -15.07 4.96
CA GLY A 124 -6.27 -13.65 5.22
C GLY A 124 -6.01 -12.85 3.94
N VAL A 125 -5.75 -11.55 4.10
CA VAL A 125 -5.66 -10.58 3.01
C VAL A 125 -4.31 -9.87 2.96
N GLY A 126 -3.94 -9.45 1.76
CA GLY A 126 -2.81 -8.55 1.53
C GLY A 126 -3.26 -7.09 1.58
N ILE A 127 -2.33 -6.19 1.89
CA ILE A 127 -2.53 -4.75 1.72
C ILE A 127 -1.30 -4.11 1.10
N ILE A 128 -1.51 -3.23 0.14
CA ILE A 128 -0.47 -2.48 -0.55
C ILE A 128 -0.73 -1.00 -0.33
N GLY A 129 0.17 -0.33 0.39
CA GLY A 129 0.18 1.12 0.56
C GLY A 129 1.35 1.75 -0.18
N MET A 130 1.08 2.87 -0.86
CA MET A 130 2.06 3.58 -1.68
C MET A 130 2.15 5.05 -1.30
N CYS A 131 3.36 5.61 -1.25
CA CYS A 131 3.57 7.03 -0.99
C CYS A 131 2.90 7.45 0.33
N PHE A 132 1.82 8.23 0.24
CA PHE A 132 1.06 8.73 1.37
C PHE A 132 0.33 7.60 2.12
N THR A 133 -0.09 6.54 1.41
CA THR A 133 -0.84 5.43 2.00
C THR A 133 0.00 4.31 2.58
N GLY A 134 1.34 4.38 2.44
CA GLY A 134 2.24 3.42 3.08
C GLY A 134 2.04 3.34 4.60
N GLY A 135 1.76 4.48 5.25
CA GLY A 135 1.47 4.54 6.69
C GLY A 135 0.15 3.87 7.08
N PHE A 136 -0.90 4.01 6.26
CA PHE A 136 -2.19 3.33 6.50
C PHE A 136 -2.09 1.83 6.32
N ALA A 137 -1.31 1.37 5.32
CA ALA A 137 -1.11 -0.07 5.12
C ALA A 137 -0.47 -0.72 6.35
N ILE A 138 0.60 -0.13 6.90
CA ILE A 138 1.24 -0.67 8.10
C ILE A 138 0.38 -0.47 9.35
N ALA A 139 -0.34 0.64 9.49
CA ALA A 139 -1.26 0.86 10.62
C ALA A 139 -2.40 -0.17 10.65
N THR A 140 -3.00 -0.44 9.48
CA THR A 140 -4.04 -1.48 9.33
C THR A 140 -3.46 -2.86 9.66
N ALA A 141 -2.27 -3.17 9.14
CA ALA A 141 -1.62 -4.45 9.38
C ALA A 141 -1.35 -4.73 10.87
N VAL A 142 -0.96 -3.72 11.65
CA VAL A 142 -0.67 -3.91 13.08
C VAL A 142 -1.89 -3.86 14.00
N THR A 143 -3.08 -3.59 13.47
CA THR A 143 -4.32 -3.41 14.25
C THR A 143 -5.37 -4.49 14.01
N THR A 144 -5.05 -5.46 13.16
CA THR A 144 -5.98 -6.48 12.67
C THR A 144 -5.22 -7.75 12.25
N ASP A 145 -5.78 -8.93 12.50
CA ASP A 145 -5.12 -10.21 12.22
C ASP A 145 -5.44 -10.77 10.82
N GLU A 146 -6.39 -10.14 10.14
CA GLU A 146 -6.82 -10.43 8.78
C GLU A 146 -5.69 -10.12 7.79
N ILE A 147 -4.85 -9.12 8.08
CA ILE A 147 -3.74 -8.72 7.21
C ILE A 147 -2.54 -9.64 7.42
N ARG A 148 -2.24 -10.47 6.41
CA ARG A 148 -1.13 -11.43 6.43
C ARG A 148 0.07 -11.02 5.60
N ALA A 149 -0.09 -10.03 4.73
CA ALA A 149 0.98 -9.41 3.96
C ALA A 149 0.76 -7.90 3.83
N ALA A 150 1.73 -7.11 4.29
CA ALA A 150 1.73 -5.67 4.12
C ALA A 150 2.87 -5.23 3.21
N VAL A 151 2.55 -4.57 2.10
CA VAL A 151 3.53 -3.92 1.22
C VAL A 151 3.50 -2.42 1.49
N VAL A 152 4.64 -1.88 1.92
CA VAL A 152 4.83 -0.47 2.27
C VAL A 152 5.81 0.15 1.27
N SER A 153 5.26 0.71 0.20
CA SER A 153 6.04 1.19 -0.95
C SER A 153 6.23 2.72 -0.88
N GLN A 154 7.49 3.17 -0.85
CA GLN A 154 7.92 4.56 -0.72
C GLN A 154 7.16 5.40 0.33
N PRO A 155 7.03 4.96 1.60
CA PRO A 155 6.24 5.69 2.59
C PRO A 155 6.71 7.14 2.77
N ALA A 156 5.83 8.09 2.45
CA ALA A 156 6.13 9.52 2.40
C ALA A 156 5.49 10.33 3.55
N ALA A 157 4.51 9.75 4.25
CA ALA A 157 3.80 10.37 5.37
C ALA A 157 4.31 9.84 6.74
N PRO A 158 4.32 10.68 7.79
CA PRO A 158 4.10 12.13 7.76
C PRO A 158 5.25 12.86 7.04
N PHE A 159 4.98 14.01 6.41
CA PHE A 159 6.02 14.74 5.65
C PHE A 159 7.27 15.03 6.51
N PRO A 160 8.49 14.88 5.96
CA PRO A 160 9.75 14.89 6.72
C PRO A 160 10.22 16.31 7.10
N VAL A 161 9.35 17.14 7.68
CA VAL A 161 9.66 18.51 8.12
C VAL A 161 10.44 18.59 9.44
N SER A 162 10.60 17.46 10.13
CA SER A 162 11.43 17.33 11.34
C SER A 162 12.11 15.96 11.38
N ARG A 163 13.19 15.82 12.16
CA ARG A 163 13.89 14.53 12.32
C ARG A 163 12.98 13.42 12.85
N SER A 164 12.05 13.76 13.75
CA SER A 164 11.07 12.82 14.28
C SER A 164 10.12 12.34 13.16
N ARG A 165 9.54 13.27 12.39
CA ARG A 165 8.66 12.93 11.26
C ARG A 165 9.37 12.19 10.14
N ALA A 166 10.65 12.50 9.88
CA ALA A 166 11.47 11.81 8.90
C ALA A 166 11.76 10.33 9.26
N ARG A 167 11.63 9.95 10.54
CA ARG A 167 11.77 8.56 11.01
C ARG A 167 10.43 7.85 11.15
N SER A 168 9.34 8.60 11.24
CA SER A 168 8.00 8.06 11.46
C SER A 168 7.41 7.47 10.19
N VAL A 169 6.70 6.35 10.34
CA VAL A 169 5.82 5.75 9.34
C VAL A 169 4.34 5.92 9.69
N GLY A 170 4.03 6.83 10.63
CA GLY A 170 2.66 7.06 11.12
C GLY A 170 2.21 6.10 12.22
N VAL A 171 3.03 5.11 12.59
CA VAL A 171 2.73 4.09 13.60
C VAL A 171 3.70 4.18 14.78
N PRO A 172 3.25 4.08 16.04
CA PRO A 172 4.14 3.97 17.20
C PRO A 172 5.07 2.75 17.12
N GLY A 173 6.35 2.92 17.48
CA GLY A 173 7.35 1.85 17.42
C GLY A 173 6.94 0.61 18.24
N GLU A 174 6.37 0.82 19.42
CA GLU A 174 5.84 -0.24 20.28
C GLU A 174 4.77 -1.12 19.62
N ALA A 175 3.97 -0.57 18.70
CA ALA A 175 2.93 -1.33 18.01
C ALA A 175 3.55 -2.21 16.92
N LEU A 176 4.57 -1.71 16.23
CA LEU A 176 5.38 -2.49 15.30
C LEU A 176 6.14 -3.62 16.02
N GLU A 177 6.70 -3.33 17.19
CA GLU A 177 7.40 -4.31 18.02
C GLU A 177 6.44 -5.42 18.51
N ARG A 178 5.25 -5.05 19.01
CA ARG A 178 4.21 -6.04 19.38
C ARG A 178 3.76 -6.88 18.18
N TYR A 179 3.59 -6.25 17.01
CA TYR A 179 3.24 -6.94 15.79
C TYR A 179 4.31 -7.95 15.35
N ALA A 180 5.59 -7.59 15.46
CA ALA A 180 6.70 -8.49 15.17
C ALA A 180 6.82 -9.61 16.22
N ALA A 181 6.68 -9.29 17.51
CA ALA A 181 6.79 -10.24 18.61
C ALA A 181 5.69 -11.32 18.62
N SER A 182 4.50 -11.01 18.08
CA SER A 182 3.42 -11.99 17.90
C SER A 182 3.66 -12.96 16.74
N ARG A 183 4.78 -12.84 16.01
CA ARG A 183 5.12 -13.62 14.82
C ARG A 183 6.59 -14.11 14.82
N PRO A 184 7.10 -14.69 15.93
CA PRO A 184 8.54 -14.90 16.13
C PRO A 184 9.17 -15.88 15.12
N ASP A 185 8.43 -16.92 14.71
CA ASP A 185 8.89 -17.95 13.77
C ASP A 185 8.27 -17.81 12.37
N SER A 186 7.55 -16.72 12.13
CA SER A 186 6.94 -16.47 10.83
C SER A 186 7.96 -15.85 9.89
N ALA A 187 7.95 -16.30 8.64
CA ALA A 187 8.65 -15.58 7.58
C ALA A 187 8.07 -14.14 7.46
N PRO A 188 8.84 -13.17 6.89
CA PRO A 188 8.47 -11.75 6.91
C PRO A 188 7.04 -11.48 6.41
N CYS A 189 6.27 -10.68 7.13
CA CYS A 189 4.90 -10.30 6.74
C CYS A 189 4.81 -8.84 6.28
N VAL A 190 5.93 -8.11 6.29
CA VAL A 190 6.04 -6.75 5.76
C VAL A 190 7.11 -6.71 4.65
N LEU A 191 6.78 -6.13 3.50
CA LEU A 191 7.71 -5.79 2.43
C LEU A 191 7.78 -4.27 2.30
N GLY A 192 8.92 -3.68 2.63
CA GLY A 192 9.16 -2.25 2.47
C GLY A 192 10.04 -1.96 1.25
N LEU A 193 9.65 -1.00 0.41
CA LEU A 193 10.39 -0.64 -0.81
C LEU A 193 10.64 0.87 -0.84
N ARG A 194 11.83 1.31 -1.27
CA ARG A 194 12.09 2.73 -1.60
C ARG A 194 13.21 2.87 -2.62
N PHE A 195 13.29 4.01 -3.30
CA PHE A 195 14.51 4.40 -4.02
C PHE A 195 15.53 5.08 -3.09
N THR A 196 16.84 4.88 -3.31
CA THR A 196 17.91 5.37 -2.42
C THR A 196 17.96 6.90 -2.32
N GLN A 197 17.73 7.61 -3.43
CA GLN A 197 17.77 9.07 -3.50
C GLN A 197 16.38 9.75 -3.38
N ASP A 198 15.34 8.99 -3.03
CA ASP A 198 13.99 9.54 -2.86
C ASP A 198 13.91 10.45 -1.61
N ALA A 199 13.71 11.75 -1.85
CA ALA A 199 13.59 12.76 -0.81
C ALA A 199 12.24 12.75 -0.08
N ARG A 200 11.18 12.22 -0.70
CA ARG A 200 9.84 12.12 -0.09
C ARG A 200 9.80 10.94 0.88
N SER A 201 10.38 9.82 0.48
CA SER A 201 10.57 8.62 1.30
C SER A 201 12.03 8.44 1.69
N GLY A 202 12.49 9.25 2.67
CA GLY A 202 13.87 9.21 3.15
C GLY A 202 14.25 7.92 3.89
N ASP A 203 15.54 7.60 3.94
CA ASP A 203 16.04 6.33 4.49
C ASP A 203 15.75 6.12 5.98
N ALA A 204 15.65 7.21 6.74
CA ALA A 204 15.42 7.18 8.17
C ALA A 204 14.13 6.43 8.56
N ARG A 205 13.13 6.36 7.67
CA ARG A 205 11.92 5.54 7.86
C ARG A 205 12.20 4.06 7.72
N MET A 206 13.02 3.67 6.74
CA MET A 206 13.40 2.27 6.56
C MET A 206 14.22 1.79 7.75
N VAL A 207 15.16 2.62 8.23
CA VAL A 207 15.93 2.30 9.46
C VAL A 207 15.00 2.14 10.66
N ALA A 208 13.96 2.97 10.79
CA ALA A 208 12.99 2.85 11.87
C ALA A 208 12.14 1.56 11.75
N LEU A 209 11.65 1.24 10.55
CA LEU A 209 10.94 -0.01 10.28
C LEU A 209 11.83 -1.21 10.59
N GLU A 210 13.09 -1.18 10.17
CA GLU A 210 14.08 -2.26 10.40
C GLU A 210 14.30 -2.49 11.90
N ARG A 211 14.48 -1.40 12.65
CA ARG A 211 14.66 -1.44 14.10
C ARG A 211 13.46 -2.07 14.82
N HIS A 212 12.23 -1.70 14.45
CA HIS A 212 11.03 -2.11 15.19
C HIS A 212 10.45 -3.45 14.72
N LEU A 213 10.52 -3.76 13.43
CA LEU A 213 9.97 -4.99 12.86
C LEU A 213 10.99 -6.14 12.81
N GLY A 214 12.29 -5.83 12.75
CA GLY A 214 13.33 -6.84 12.64
C GLY A 214 13.03 -7.86 11.54
N ARG A 215 13.01 -9.15 11.91
CA ARG A 215 12.77 -10.28 11.00
C ARG A 215 11.34 -10.33 10.41
N ALA A 216 10.39 -9.59 10.98
CA ALA A 216 9.03 -9.51 10.43
C ALA A 216 8.98 -8.70 9.12
N ALA A 217 10.04 -7.98 8.77
CA ALA A 217 10.12 -7.16 7.56
C ALA A 217 11.26 -7.56 6.62
N THR A 218 11.00 -7.46 5.32
CA THR A 218 12.02 -7.38 4.27
C THR A 218 12.03 -5.97 3.72
N LEU A 219 13.15 -5.26 3.83
CA LEU A 219 13.25 -3.85 3.45
C LEU A 219 14.26 -3.67 2.31
N VAL A 220 13.79 -3.19 1.16
CA VAL A 220 14.59 -3.06 -0.07
C VAL A 220 14.80 -1.59 -0.41
N ARG A 221 16.07 -1.24 -0.63
CA ARG A 221 16.52 0.08 -1.10
C ARG A 221 16.99 -0.07 -2.55
N LEU A 222 16.19 0.42 -3.50
CA LEU A 222 16.46 0.37 -4.92
C LEU A 222 17.39 1.52 -5.31
N PRO A 223 18.56 1.28 -5.93
CA PRO A 223 19.44 2.35 -6.36
C PRO A 223 18.77 3.31 -7.35
N SER A 224 18.92 4.62 -7.14
CA SER A 224 18.46 5.68 -8.04
C SER A 224 19.50 6.78 -8.20
N GLY A 225 19.42 7.55 -9.29
CA GLY A 225 20.40 8.60 -9.58
C GLY A 225 21.78 8.03 -9.89
N ALA A 226 22.83 8.58 -9.28
CA ALA A 226 24.21 8.15 -9.51
C ALA A 226 24.46 6.68 -9.11
N ASP A 227 23.67 6.13 -8.19
CA ASP A 227 23.81 4.75 -7.71
C ASP A 227 23.12 3.73 -8.65
N SER A 228 22.34 4.21 -9.62
CA SER A 228 21.58 3.35 -10.54
C SER A 228 22.45 2.83 -11.68
N SER A 229 22.33 1.53 -11.92
CA SER A 229 22.90 0.83 -13.08
C SER A 229 21.90 0.67 -14.24
N ASP A 230 20.64 1.06 -14.04
CA ASP A 230 19.55 0.91 -14.99
C ASP A 230 18.95 2.25 -15.44
N GLY A 231 19.64 3.36 -15.16
CA GLY A 231 19.19 4.70 -15.54
C GLY A 231 17.95 5.20 -14.78
N THR A 232 17.63 4.59 -13.64
CA THR A 232 16.56 5.07 -12.75
C THR A 232 16.89 6.49 -12.25
N PRO A 233 16.05 7.51 -12.52
CA PRO A 233 16.35 8.89 -12.18
C PRO A 233 16.49 9.13 -10.68
N LYS A 234 17.30 10.13 -10.28
CA LYS A 234 17.47 10.54 -8.87
C LYS A 234 16.14 10.84 -8.17
N GLY A 235 15.20 11.47 -8.88
CA GLY A 235 13.87 11.85 -8.37
C GLY A 235 12.81 10.75 -8.44
N ALA A 236 13.17 9.51 -8.76
CA ALA A 236 12.23 8.40 -8.79
C ALA A 236 11.58 8.20 -7.41
N HIS A 237 10.27 7.95 -7.40
CA HIS A 237 9.47 7.84 -6.18
C HIS A 237 8.55 6.61 -6.22
N SER A 238 7.70 6.48 -7.24
CA SER A 238 6.67 5.45 -7.27
C SER A 238 7.20 4.09 -7.73
N VAL A 239 7.71 3.27 -6.78
CA VAL A 239 8.45 2.02 -7.03
C VAL A 239 7.62 0.98 -7.79
N LEU A 240 6.33 0.84 -7.47
CA LEU A 240 5.45 -0.19 -8.03
C LEU A 240 4.65 0.28 -9.26
N THR A 241 4.70 1.58 -9.56
CA THR A 241 3.86 2.22 -10.58
C THR A 241 4.74 3.02 -11.56
N GLY A 242 4.74 4.36 -11.46
CA GLY A 242 5.30 5.26 -12.46
C GLY A 242 6.81 5.15 -12.71
N ALA A 243 7.58 4.52 -11.81
CA ALA A 243 9.02 4.29 -12.01
C ALA A 243 9.34 2.90 -12.59
N VAL A 244 8.35 2.06 -12.87
CA VAL A 244 8.56 0.75 -13.49
C VAL A 244 8.81 0.92 -14.98
N ARG A 245 9.88 0.31 -15.47
CA ARG A 245 10.17 0.17 -16.90
C ARG A 245 10.34 -1.31 -17.22
N GLU A 246 9.61 -1.80 -18.20
CA GLU A 246 9.58 -3.22 -18.56
C GLU A 246 10.60 -3.60 -19.63
N ASP A 247 10.92 -2.67 -20.54
CA ASP A 247 11.87 -2.90 -21.63
C ASP A 247 12.90 -1.75 -21.77
N PRO A 248 14.21 -2.01 -21.55
CA PRO A 248 14.71 -3.15 -20.78
C PRO A 248 14.25 -3.04 -19.32
N PRO A 249 14.00 -4.18 -18.63
CA PRO A 249 13.42 -4.18 -17.31
C PRO A 249 14.37 -3.57 -16.27
N ASN A 250 13.89 -2.56 -15.54
CA ASN A 250 14.65 -1.95 -14.45
C ASN A 250 14.47 -2.71 -13.12
N ARG A 251 15.18 -2.30 -12.07
CA ARG A 251 15.07 -2.91 -10.74
C ARG A 251 13.66 -2.81 -10.16
N ALA A 252 12.95 -1.71 -10.42
CA ALA A 252 11.56 -1.54 -9.98
C ALA A 252 10.63 -2.62 -10.56
N PHE A 253 10.79 -2.97 -11.85
CA PHE A 253 10.08 -4.10 -12.47
C PHE A 253 10.34 -5.42 -11.73
N LYS A 254 11.61 -5.70 -11.38
CA LYS A 254 11.99 -6.92 -10.66
C LYS A 254 11.41 -6.97 -9.26
N GLU A 255 11.43 -5.86 -8.52
CA GLU A 255 10.82 -5.80 -7.17
C GLU A 255 9.28 -5.88 -7.22
N ARG A 256 8.63 -5.41 -8.30
CA ARG A 256 7.19 -5.62 -8.51
C ARG A 256 6.86 -7.11 -8.68
N GLY A 257 7.69 -7.87 -9.41
CA GLY A 257 7.58 -9.32 -9.48
C GLY A 257 7.76 -9.99 -8.10
N ARG A 258 8.75 -9.57 -7.32
CA ARG A 258 8.96 -10.09 -5.95
C ARG A 258 7.83 -9.73 -4.99
N MET A 259 7.18 -8.58 -5.17
CA MET A 259 5.98 -8.22 -4.41
C MET A 259 4.83 -9.20 -4.67
N ILE A 260 4.61 -9.61 -5.93
CA ILE A 260 3.60 -10.62 -6.28
C ILE A 260 3.91 -11.95 -5.60
N GLU A 261 5.17 -12.42 -5.67
CA GLU A 261 5.57 -13.67 -5.01
C GLU A 261 5.45 -13.59 -3.49
N PHE A 262 5.78 -12.45 -2.89
CA PHE A 262 5.58 -12.19 -1.47
C PHE A 262 4.10 -12.30 -1.08
N LEU A 263 3.20 -11.66 -1.82
CA LEU A 263 1.76 -11.75 -1.58
C LEU A 263 1.29 -13.20 -1.72
N ARG A 264 1.65 -13.89 -2.81
CA ARG A 264 1.26 -15.29 -3.03
C ARG A 264 1.72 -16.19 -1.88
N ALA A 265 2.99 -16.10 -1.49
CA ALA A 265 3.54 -16.90 -0.40
C ALA A 265 2.89 -16.63 0.95
N ARG A 266 2.41 -15.40 1.20
CA ARG A 266 1.75 -15.05 2.46
C ARG A 266 0.25 -15.30 2.47
N LEU A 267 -0.42 -15.28 1.33
CA LEU A 267 -1.87 -15.43 1.24
C LEU A 267 -2.32 -16.85 0.84
N ALA A 268 -1.40 -17.68 0.35
CA ALA A 268 -1.66 -19.09 0.09
C ALA A 268 -2.36 -19.76 1.30
N PRO A 269 -3.34 -20.66 1.05
CA PRO A 269 -3.94 -21.47 2.10
C PRO A 269 -2.85 -22.15 2.93
N ALA A 270 -3.09 -22.31 4.24
CA ALA A 270 -2.22 -23.19 5.02
C ALA A 270 -2.33 -24.60 4.42
N GLU A 271 -1.20 -25.21 4.05
CA GLU A 271 -1.22 -26.63 3.72
C GLU A 271 -1.77 -27.39 4.93
N ALA A 272 -2.70 -28.31 4.69
CA ALA A 272 -3.23 -29.20 5.71
C ALA A 272 -2.13 -30.21 6.12
N SER A 273 -1.16 -29.77 6.92
CA SER A 273 -0.17 -30.65 7.55
C SER A 273 0.08 -30.20 8.97
N ASP A 274 -0.72 -30.77 9.87
CA ASP A 274 -0.32 -31.38 11.15
C ASP A 274 -1.55 -31.42 12.07
N ALA A 275 -2.56 -32.20 11.66
CA ALA A 275 -3.47 -32.77 12.63
C ALA A 275 -2.73 -33.97 13.25
N PRO A 276 -2.45 -33.99 14.56
CA PRO A 276 -1.94 -35.19 15.19
C PRO A 276 -3.03 -36.27 15.08
N ALA A 277 -2.64 -37.43 14.56
CA ALA A 277 -3.43 -38.65 14.64
C ALA A 277 -3.53 -39.15 16.09
#